data_AF-A0A0B4U7X1-F1
#
_entry.id   AF-A0A0B4U7X1-F1
#
_cell.length_a   1.000
_cell.length_b   1.000
_cell.length_c   1.000
_cell.angle_alpha   90.00
_cell.angle_beta   90.00
_cell.angle_gamma   90.00
#
_symmetry.space_group_name_H-M   'P 1'
#
loop_
_entity.id
_entity.type
_entity.pdbx_description
1 polymer ?
#
loop_
_entity_poly.entity_id
_entity_poly.type
_entity_poly.pdbx_seq_one_letter_code
_entity_poly.pdbx_strand_id
1 'polypeptide(L)'
;WESRYIPGGLDNVGKRLEKYAESIGASLQFISIRRKVGDVQPWMLEINPDEVLAVNFAFQLHHMPDESVSTKNLRDRLLRMVKSLNPKVVTVVEQEVNTNTAPFLPRFMEALNYYSSVFESLDATIPRDSRDRMNVEKQCLARDIVNIIACEGEERIERYEVAGKWRARMTMAGFSVYPLSANVKDTVKSLLHQSYCNSYKTKEEGGAMYFGWLDRILIAASAWH
;
A
#
# COMPACT_ATOMS: atom_id res chain seq x y z
N TRP A 1 8.46 -13.57 7.66
CA TRP A 1 9.03 -13.92 8.99
C TRP A 1 8.79 -12.78 9.95
N GLU A 2 7.86 -13.00 10.89
CA GLU A 2 7.35 -12.11 11.94
C GLU A 2 7.73 -10.63 11.81
N SER A 3 6.75 -9.80 11.44
CA SER A 3 6.73 -8.42 11.92
C SER A 3 6.88 -8.51 13.44
N ARG A 4 8.08 -8.22 13.94
CA ARG A 4 8.30 -7.98 15.35
C ARG A 4 7.41 -6.80 15.68
N TYR A 5 6.22 -7.09 16.17
CA TYR A 5 5.39 -6.13 16.87
C TYR A 5 6.32 -5.47 17.88
N ILE A 6 6.67 -4.21 17.65
CA ILE A 6 7.28 -3.39 18.70
C ILE A 6 6.15 -3.20 19.70
N PRO A 7 6.21 -3.81 20.91
CA PRO A 7 5.18 -3.61 21.90
C PRO A 7 5.09 -2.11 22.20
N GLY A 8 3.89 -1.52 22.07
CA GLY A 8 3.65 -0.09 22.26
C GLY A 8 3.74 0.79 20.99
N GLY A 9 4.07 0.23 19.82
CA GLY A 9 4.14 1.01 18.57
C GLY A 9 2.82 1.70 18.21
N LEU A 10 1.72 0.93 18.17
CA LEU A 10 0.38 1.47 17.85
C LEU A 10 -0.15 2.41 18.93
N ASP A 11 0.13 2.13 20.21
CA ASP A 11 -0.31 2.98 21.32
C ASP A 11 0.39 4.36 21.27
N ASN A 12 1.68 4.38 20.90
CA ASN A 12 2.42 5.62 20.70
C ASN A 12 1.93 6.40 19.47
N VAL A 13 1.55 5.71 18.38
CA VAL A 13 0.93 6.36 17.22
C VAL A 13 -0.40 7.01 17.61
N GLY A 14 -1.27 6.27 18.30
CA GLY A 14 -2.56 6.79 18.77
C GLY A 14 -2.42 8.04 19.61
N LYS A 15 -1.57 8.00 20.65
CA LYS A 15 -1.30 9.17 21.51
C LYS A 15 -0.78 10.39 20.74
N ARG A 16 0.07 10.18 19.72
CA ARG A 16 0.59 11.28 18.90
C ARG A 16 -0.49 11.88 18.01
N LEU A 17 -1.37 11.05 17.45
CA LEU A 17 -2.48 11.52 16.63
C LEU A 17 -3.53 12.27 17.46
N GLU A 18 -3.89 11.75 18.63
CA GLU A 18 -4.83 12.39 19.56
C GLU A 18 -4.30 13.75 20.01
N LYS A 19 -3.03 13.83 20.43
CA LYS A 19 -2.38 15.09 20.79
C LYS A 19 -2.36 16.10 19.63
N TYR A 20 -2.15 15.63 18.40
CA TYR A 20 -2.18 16.50 17.22
C TYR A 20 -3.59 17.01 16.95
N ALA A 21 -4.60 16.13 17.04
CA ALA A 21 -6.01 16.51 16.89
C ALA A 21 -6.42 17.57 17.92
N GLU A 22 -6.04 17.41 19.19
CA GLU A 22 -6.26 18.41 20.25
C GLU A 22 -5.63 19.77 19.88
N SER A 23 -4.41 19.77 19.33
CA SER A 23 -3.70 21.00 18.97
C SER A 23 -4.38 21.81 17.86
N ILE A 24 -5.20 21.16 17.02
CA ILE A 24 -5.98 21.80 15.95
C ILE A 24 -7.47 21.93 16.31
N GLY A 25 -7.86 21.62 17.55
CA GLY A 25 -9.24 21.70 18.03
C GLY A 25 -10.17 20.60 17.47
N ALA A 26 -9.62 19.49 16.98
CA ALA A 26 -10.39 18.35 16.49
C ALA A 26 -10.54 17.27 17.59
N SER A 27 -11.70 16.61 17.63
CA SER A 27 -11.89 15.41 18.44
C SER A 27 -11.47 14.18 17.63
N LEU A 28 -10.61 13.35 18.20
CA LEU A 28 -10.13 12.11 17.58
C LEU A 28 -10.13 10.99 18.63
N GLN A 29 -10.64 9.83 18.24
CA GLN A 29 -10.48 8.58 18.97
C GLN A 29 -9.63 7.62 18.13
N PHE A 30 -8.58 7.05 18.71
CA PHE A 30 -7.75 6.06 18.02
C PHE A 30 -7.94 4.67 18.62
N ILE A 31 -8.45 3.74 17.80
CA ILE A 31 -8.65 2.34 18.18
C ILE A 31 -7.71 1.45 17.38
N SER A 32 -6.92 0.63 18.07
CA SER A 32 -5.96 -0.28 17.43
C SER A 32 -6.42 -1.74 17.49
N ILE A 33 -6.47 -2.41 16.34
CA ILE A 33 -6.84 -3.83 16.24
C ILE A 33 -5.58 -4.67 16.03
N ARG A 34 -5.17 -5.41 17.07
CA ARG A 34 -3.96 -6.25 17.07
C ARG A 34 -4.25 -7.64 16.47
N ARG A 35 -4.61 -7.65 15.18
CA ARG A 35 -4.88 -8.86 14.38
C ARG A 35 -4.18 -8.78 13.04
N LYS A 36 -3.91 -9.93 12.42
CA LYS A 36 -3.55 -9.95 11.00
C LYS A 36 -4.77 -9.47 10.21
N VAL A 37 -4.55 -8.73 9.13
CA VAL A 37 -5.65 -8.18 8.30
C VAL A 37 -6.62 -9.29 7.84
N GLY A 38 -6.10 -10.47 7.51
CA GLY A 38 -6.93 -11.61 7.12
C GLY A 38 -7.86 -12.12 8.23
N ASP A 39 -7.57 -11.85 9.50
CA ASP A 39 -8.35 -12.32 10.65
C ASP A 39 -9.31 -11.26 11.19
N VAL A 40 -9.29 -10.04 10.64
CA VAL A 40 -10.19 -8.96 11.01
C VAL A 40 -11.63 -9.32 10.64
N GLN A 41 -12.56 -8.98 11.51
CA GLN A 41 -13.98 -9.22 11.33
C GLN A 41 -14.77 -7.91 11.52
N PRO A 42 -15.95 -7.74 10.89
CA PRO A 42 -16.72 -6.50 10.95
C PRO A 42 -16.96 -5.95 12.36
N TRP A 43 -17.33 -6.83 13.31
CA TRP A 43 -17.64 -6.42 14.69
C TRP A 43 -16.42 -5.90 15.46
N MET A 44 -15.19 -6.15 14.98
CA MET A 44 -13.97 -5.63 15.60
C MET A 44 -13.71 -4.15 15.25
N LEU A 45 -14.37 -3.64 14.21
CA LEU A 45 -14.14 -2.29 13.69
C LEU A 45 -14.91 -1.19 14.43
N GLU A 46 -15.83 -1.57 15.34
CA GLU A 46 -16.65 -0.64 16.15
C GLU A 46 -17.32 0.47 15.32
N ILE A 47 -17.78 0.13 14.10
CA ILE A 47 -18.35 1.11 13.16
C ILE A 47 -19.68 1.64 13.71
N ASN A 48 -19.77 2.96 13.82
CA ASN A 48 -21.00 3.68 14.12
C ASN A 48 -21.82 3.91 12.84
N PRO A 49 -23.09 3.44 12.77
CA PRO A 49 -23.95 3.65 11.61
C PRO A 49 -24.22 5.12 11.26
N ASP A 50 -24.08 6.03 12.23
CA ASP A 50 -24.30 7.47 12.03
C ASP A 50 -23.08 8.20 11.44
N GLU A 51 -21.96 7.49 11.24
CA GLU A 51 -20.69 8.05 10.74
C GLU A 51 -20.42 7.68 9.27
N VAL A 52 -19.64 8.53 8.59
CA VAL A 52 -19.19 8.27 7.23
C VAL A 52 -17.92 7.41 7.25
N LEU A 53 -18.00 6.21 6.70
CA LEU A 53 -16.86 5.30 6.63
C LEU A 53 -15.97 5.56 5.42
N ALA A 54 -14.66 5.71 5.66
CA ALA A 54 -13.61 5.66 4.65
C ALA A 54 -12.63 4.54 4.99
N VAL A 55 -12.16 3.80 3.98
CA VAL A 55 -11.19 2.70 4.17
C VAL A 55 -9.95 2.96 3.33
N ASN A 56 -8.77 2.83 3.92
CA ASN A 56 -7.51 3.05 3.23
C ASN A 56 -6.61 1.81 3.30
N PHE A 57 -6.30 1.25 2.13
CA PHE A 57 -5.28 0.22 1.96
C PHE A 57 -4.03 0.85 1.34
N ALA A 58 -3.00 1.04 2.15
CA ALA A 58 -1.71 1.53 1.69
C ALA A 58 -0.64 0.46 1.93
N PHE A 59 -0.13 -0.11 0.84
CA PHE A 59 0.94 -1.12 0.84
C PHE A 59 0.63 -2.31 1.77
N GLN A 60 -0.57 -2.88 1.66
CA GLN A 60 -1.06 -3.86 2.62
C GLN A 60 -1.70 -5.09 1.97
N LEU A 61 -2.34 -4.94 0.80
CA LEU A 61 -3.08 -6.04 0.19
C LEU A 61 -2.14 -7.08 -0.43
N HIS A 62 -0.97 -6.66 -0.91
CA HIS A 62 0.04 -7.58 -1.46
C HIS A 62 0.55 -8.59 -0.43
N HIS A 63 0.56 -8.30 0.86
CA HIS A 63 0.97 -9.24 1.91
C HIS A 63 -0.02 -10.39 2.13
N MET A 64 -1.24 -10.26 1.61
CA MET A 64 -2.25 -11.28 1.81
C MET A 64 -2.08 -12.44 0.82
N PRO A 65 -2.19 -13.70 1.28
CA PRO A 65 -2.22 -14.86 0.40
C PRO A 65 -3.30 -14.73 -0.67
N ASP A 66 -2.93 -15.03 -1.90
CA ASP A 66 -3.84 -15.12 -3.04
C ASP A 66 -4.33 -16.56 -3.21
N GLU A 67 -5.09 -16.79 -4.28
CA GLU A 67 -5.63 -18.09 -4.67
C GLU A 67 -4.57 -19.16 -4.98
N SER A 68 -3.32 -18.76 -5.29
CA SER A 68 -2.22 -19.70 -5.54
C SER A 68 -1.65 -20.31 -4.26
N VAL A 69 -1.87 -19.65 -3.12
CA VAL A 69 -1.36 -20.04 -1.80
C VAL A 69 -2.47 -20.57 -0.90
N SER A 70 -3.68 -20.01 -1.00
CA SER A 70 -4.78 -20.38 -0.12
C SER A 70 -6.12 -20.48 -0.84
N THR A 71 -6.80 -21.61 -0.67
CA THR A 71 -8.18 -21.81 -1.13
C THR A 71 -9.19 -20.91 -0.41
N LYS A 72 -8.79 -20.25 0.70
CA LYS A 72 -9.64 -19.32 1.46
C LYS A 72 -9.86 -17.98 0.76
N ASN A 73 -9.09 -17.68 -0.30
CA ASN A 73 -9.17 -16.45 -1.08
C ASN A 73 -9.28 -15.19 -0.17
N LEU A 74 -8.26 -14.99 0.67
CA LEU A 74 -8.29 -14.00 1.74
C LEU A 74 -8.43 -12.58 1.19
N ARG A 75 -7.78 -12.27 0.07
CA ARG A 75 -7.87 -10.95 -0.61
C ARG A 75 -9.31 -10.62 -0.96
N ASP A 76 -9.99 -11.50 -1.69
CA ASP A 76 -11.35 -11.22 -2.12
C ASP A 76 -12.34 -11.24 -0.95
N ARG A 77 -12.10 -12.10 0.05
CA ARG A 77 -12.93 -12.10 1.28
C ARG A 77 -12.86 -10.77 2.01
N LEU A 78 -11.66 -10.20 2.17
CA LEU A 78 -11.49 -8.89 2.80
C LEU A 78 -12.20 -7.80 1.98
N LEU A 79 -12.01 -7.77 0.67
CA LEU A 79 -12.64 -6.75 -0.19
C LEU A 79 -14.17 -6.83 -0.14
N ARG A 80 -14.76 -8.04 -0.16
CA ARG A 80 -16.22 -8.23 -0.01
C ARG A 80 -16.70 -7.82 1.37
N MET A 81 -15.96 -8.14 2.43
CA MET A 81 -16.26 -7.70 3.78
C MET A 81 -16.28 -6.16 3.84
N VAL A 82 -15.25 -5.49 3.32
CA VAL A 82 -15.19 -4.03 3.24
C VAL A 82 -16.38 -3.47 2.46
N LYS A 83 -16.72 -4.07 1.31
CA LYS A 83 -17.89 -3.63 0.52
C LYS A 83 -19.19 -3.73 1.32
N SER A 84 -19.35 -4.79 2.14
CA SER A 84 -20.55 -4.97 2.97
C SER A 84 -20.69 -3.92 4.08
N LEU A 85 -19.60 -3.23 4.43
CA LEU A 85 -19.63 -2.10 5.37
C LEU A 85 -20.11 -0.79 4.72
N ASN A 86 -20.40 -0.82 3.41
CA ASN A 86 -20.88 0.33 2.63
C ASN A 86 -20.03 1.62 2.81
N PRO A 87 -18.70 1.55 2.64
CA PRO A 87 -17.84 2.72 2.77
C PRO A 87 -18.16 3.76 1.70
N LYS A 88 -18.05 5.04 2.06
CA LYS A 88 -18.21 6.15 1.11
C LYS A 88 -17.06 6.20 0.10
N VAL A 89 -15.87 5.83 0.54
CA VAL A 89 -14.67 5.74 -0.29
C VAL A 89 -13.73 4.66 0.23
N VAL A 90 -13.11 3.94 -0.69
CA VAL A 90 -11.97 3.06 -0.42
C VAL A 90 -10.78 3.53 -1.25
N THR A 91 -9.62 3.73 -0.63
CA THR A 91 -8.37 4.04 -1.33
C THR A 91 -7.45 2.82 -1.34
N VAL A 92 -6.80 2.57 -2.48
CA VAL A 92 -5.83 1.49 -2.66
C VAL A 92 -4.54 2.09 -3.23
N VAL A 93 -3.44 1.94 -2.49
CA VAL A 93 -2.08 2.33 -2.89
C VAL A 93 -1.18 1.11 -2.82
N GLU A 94 -0.64 0.69 -3.96
CA GLU A 94 0.11 -0.56 -4.10
C GLU A 94 1.29 -0.38 -5.07
N GLN A 95 2.29 -1.26 -4.96
CA GLN A 95 3.43 -1.30 -5.87
C GLN A 95 3.00 -1.78 -7.27
N GLU A 96 3.48 -1.12 -8.32
CA GLU A 96 3.21 -1.50 -9.72
C GLU A 96 4.27 -2.49 -10.22
N VAL A 97 4.18 -3.73 -9.74
CA VAL A 97 5.18 -4.78 -10.03
C VAL A 97 4.50 -6.14 -10.16
N ASN A 98 4.90 -6.94 -11.16
CA ASN A 98 4.37 -8.30 -11.33
C ASN A 98 5.31 -9.36 -10.75
N THR A 99 5.43 -9.42 -9.42
CA THR A 99 6.25 -10.46 -8.74
C THR A 99 5.41 -11.63 -8.21
N ASN A 100 4.08 -11.55 -8.22
CA ASN A 100 3.26 -12.61 -7.65
C ASN A 100 3.15 -13.86 -8.55
N THR A 101 2.67 -13.70 -9.79
CA THR A 101 2.28 -14.83 -10.67
C THR A 101 3.36 -15.29 -11.64
N ALA A 102 4.52 -14.65 -11.64
CA ALA A 102 5.61 -14.98 -12.54
C ALA A 102 6.45 -16.18 -11.99
N PRO A 103 6.93 -17.09 -12.87
CA PRO A 103 7.98 -18.05 -12.51
C PRO A 103 9.25 -17.36 -12.02
N PHE A 104 10.16 -18.11 -11.39
CA PHE A 104 11.34 -17.56 -10.72
C PHE A 104 12.16 -16.59 -11.58
N LEU A 105 12.59 -16.99 -12.79
CA LEU A 105 13.49 -16.15 -13.59
C LEU A 105 12.84 -14.82 -14.02
N PRO A 106 11.62 -14.78 -14.61
CA PRO A 106 10.94 -13.52 -14.88
C PRO A 106 10.67 -12.69 -13.62
N ARG A 107 10.32 -13.33 -12.49
CA ARG A 107 10.12 -12.65 -11.21
C ARG A 107 11.40 -11.99 -10.69
N PHE A 108 12.54 -12.68 -10.80
CA PHE A 108 13.84 -12.15 -10.43
C PHE A 108 14.21 -10.93 -11.27
N MET A 109 14.04 -11.02 -12.59
CA MET A 109 14.32 -9.90 -13.51
C MET A 109 13.41 -8.70 -13.22
N GLU A 110 12.13 -8.94 -12.98
CA GLU A 110 11.17 -7.89 -12.64
C GLU A 110 11.53 -7.21 -11.30
N ALA A 111 11.87 -7.99 -10.27
CA ALA A 111 12.31 -7.47 -8.99
C ALA A 111 13.61 -6.65 -9.12
N LEU A 112 14.60 -7.17 -9.85
CA LEU A 112 15.86 -6.48 -10.11
C LEU A 112 15.61 -5.12 -10.78
N ASN A 113 14.85 -5.10 -11.88
CA ASN A 113 14.56 -3.87 -12.60
C ASN A 113 13.80 -2.86 -11.73
N TYR A 114 12.79 -3.31 -10.97
CA TYR A 114 12.02 -2.46 -10.07
C TYR A 114 12.90 -1.86 -8.97
N TYR A 115 13.62 -2.70 -8.23
CA TYR A 115 14.44 -2.22 -7.12
C TYR A 115 15.64 -1.42 -7.59
N SER A 116 16.23 -1.69 -8.76
CA SER A 116 17.22 -0.80 -9.37
C SER A 116 16.68 0.63 -9.50
N SER A 117 15.49 0.82 -10.05
CA SER A 117 14.87 2.16 -10.13
C SER A 117 14.58 2.77 -8.76
N VAL A 118 14.17 1.98 -7.77
CA VAL A 118 13.98 2.47 -6.39
C VAL A 118 15.30 2.95 -5.80
N PHE A 119 16.36 2.16 -5.89
CA PHE A 119 17.69 2.52 -5.36
C PHE A 119 18.32 3.70 -6.10
N GLU A 120 18.15 3.80 -7.42
CA GLU A 120 18.55 4.98 -8.19
C GLU A 120 17.82 6.24 -7.70
N SER A 121 16.52 6.13 -7.41
CA SER A 121 15.74 7.27 -6.90
C SER A 121 16.23 7.72 -5.52
N LEU A 122 16.57 6.79 -4.62
CA LEU A 122 17.16 7.09 -3.32
C LEU A 122 18.54 7.72 -3.47
N ASP A 123 19.34 7.23 -4.42
CA ASP A 123 20.68 7.75 -4.66
C ASP A 123 20.69 9.19 -5.16
N ALA A 124 19.72 9.53 -5.99
CA ALA A 124 19.56 10.87 -6.53
C ALA A 124 18.93 11.87 -5.55
N THR A 125 18.22 11.41 -4.52
CA THR A 125 17.40 12.29 -3.66
C THR A 125 17.81 12.32 -2.20
N ILE A 126 18.58 11.34 -1.71
CA ILE A 126 18.98 11.25 -0.32
C ILE A 126 20.50 11.02 -0.19
N PRO A 127 21.22 11.80 0.64
CA PRO A 127 22.66 11.62 0.86
C PRO A 127 23.04 10.19 1.23
N ARG A 128 24.17 9.69 0.71
CA ARG A 128 24.64 8.31 0.92
C ARG A 128 24.99 7.98 2.37
N ASP A 129 25.37 8.98 3.16
CA ASP A 129 25.69 8.89 4.58
C ASP A 129 24.45 9.01 5.49
N SER A 130 23.27 9.28 4.92
CA SER A 130 22.02 9.34 5.67
C SER A 130 21.72 8.02 6.38
N ARG A 131 21.58 8.10 7.71
CA ARG A 131 21.22 6.95 8.54
C ARG A 131 19.84 6.40 8.19
N ASP A 132 18.90 7.29 7.86
CA ASP A 132 17.54 6.92 7.48
C ASP A 132 17.53 6.17 6.13
N ARG A 133 18.32 6.64 5.16
CA ARG A 133 18.51 5.91 3.89
C ARG A 133 19.04 4.51 4.13
N MET A 134 20.14 4.39 4.88
CA MET A 134 20.74 3.08 5.20
C MET A 134 19.75 2.15 5.91
N ASN A 135 18.89 2.70 6.79
CA ASN A 135 17.87 1.92 7.47
C ASN A 135 16.79 1.44 6.50
N VAL A 136 16.28 2.29 5.61
CA VAL A 136 15.29 1.91 4.59
C VAL A 136 15.85 0.83 3.66
N GLU A 137 17.06 1.02 3.14
CA GLU A 137 17.70 0.06 2.24
C GLU A 137 17.89 -1.31 2.90
N LYS A 138 18.40 -1.35 4.13
CA LYS A 138 18.74 -2.61 4.83
C LYS A 138 17.56 -3.29 5.51
N GLN A 139 16.65 -2.52 6.10
CA GLN A 139 15.60 -3.04 6.98
C GLN A 139 14.22 -3.10 6.33
N CYS A 140 14.04 -2.47 5.17
CA CYS A 140 12.81 -2.56 4.38
C CYS A 140 13.11 -3.25 3.05
N LEU A 141 13.80 -2.55 2.14
CA LEU A 141 13.94 -2.99 0.74
C LEU A 141 14.67 -4.34 0.62
N ALA A 142 15.79 -4.52 1.35
CA ALA A 142 16.53 -5.78 1.30
C ALA A 142 15.70 -6.97 1.81
N ARG A 143 14.82 -6.77 2.80
CA ARG A 143 13.95 -7.84 3.31
C ARG A 143 12.90 -8.22 2.27
N ASP A 144 12.34 -7.24 1.60
CA ASP A 144 11.34 -7.46 0.57
C ASP A 144 11.95 -8.20 -0.63
N ILE A 145 13.14 -7.76 -1.08
CA ILE A 145 13.92 -8.43 -2.12
C ILE A 145 14.19 -9.90 -1.76
N VAL A 146 14.69 -10.16 -0.55
CA VAL A 146 14.97 -11.53 -0.09
C VAL A 146 13.69 -12.36 -0.08
N ASN A 147 12.56 -11.82 0.39
CA ASN A 147 11.31 -12.56 0.42
C ASN A 147 10.77 -12.87 -0.98
N ILE A 148 10.89 -11.94 -1.94
CA ILE A 148 10.45 -12.14 -3.33
C ILE A 148 11.30 -13.21 -4.04
N ILE A 149 12.60 -13.23 -3.78
CA ILE A 149 13.55 -14.08 -4.52
C ILE A 149 13.72 -15.44 -3.85
N ALA A 150 13.93 -15.47 -2.53
CA ALA A 150 14.40 -16.66 -1.82
C ALA A 150 13.28 -17.48 -1.16
N CYS A 151 12.07 -16.94 -1.02
CA CYS A 151 10.94 -17.68 -0.44
C CYS A 151 9.98 -18.19 -1.52
N GLU A 152 9.22 -19.23 -1.21
CA GLU A 152 8.12 -19.75 -2.03
C GLU A 152 6.93 -20.17 -1.16
N GLY A 153 5.82 -20.56 -1.80
CA GLY A 153 4.63 -21.03 -1.09
C GLY A 153 4.11 -20.01 -0.07
N GLU A 154 3.72 -20.47 1.12
CA GLU A 154 3.22 -19.61 2.20
C GLU A 154 4.29 -18.69 2.81
N GLU A 155 5.58 -19.02 2.67
CA GLU A 155 6.69 -18.22 3.23
C GLU A 155 6.96 -16.96 2.41
N ARG A 156 6.58 -16.95 1.12
CA ARG A 156 6.64 -15.76 0.27
C ARG A 156 5.41 -14.89 0.55
N ILE A 157 5.65 -13.76 1.20
CA ILE A 157 4.65 -12.79 1.68
C ILE A 157 4.55 -11.60 0.72
N GLU A 158 5.68 -11.12 0.19
CA GLU A 158 5.75 -10.01 -0.75
C GLU A 158 5.27 -10.44 -2.14
N ARG A 159 3.99 -10.21 -2.40
CA ARG A 159 3.29 -10.67 -3.61
C ARG A 159 2.64 -9.52 -4.35
N TYR A 160 3.47 -8.65 -4.92
CA TYR A 160 3.02 -7.49 -5.69
C TYR A 160 2.25 -7.91 -6.95
N GLU A 161 1.23 -7.11 -7.25
CA GLU A 161 0.43 -7.22 -8.46
C GLU A 161 0.34 -5.85 -9.14
N VAL A 162 0.30 -5.86 -10.47
CA VAL A 162 0.02 -4.66 -11.27
C VAL A 162 -1.39 -4.13 -11.00
N ALA A 163 -1.58 -2.81 -11.12
CA ALA A 163 -2.85 -2.13 -10.85
C ALA A 163 -4.03 -2.70 -11.62
N GLY A 164 -3.80 -3.25 -12.82
CA GLY A 164 -4.83 -3.94 -13.60
C GLY A 164 -5.47 -5.12 -12.85
N LYS A 165 -4.69 -5.89 -12.08
CA LYS A 165 -5.21 -6.99 -11.26
C LYS A 165 -5.96 -6.48 -10.05
N TRP A 166 -5.44 -5.47 -9.36
CA TRP A 166 -6.15 -4.83 -8.25
C TRP A 166 -7.49 -4.25 -8.70
N ARG A 167 -7.54 -3.60 -9.86
CA ARG A 167 -8.80 -3.13 -10.47
C ARG A 167 -9.78 -4.26 -10.72
N ALA A 168 -9.33 -5.38 -11.25
CA ALA A 168 -10.18 -6.55 -11.45
C ALA A 168 -10.74 -7.07 -10.12
N ARG A 169 -9.88 -7.24 -9.09
CA ARG A 169 -10.29 -7.68 -7.75
C ARG A 169 -11.32 -6.75 -7.11
N MET A 170 -11.07 -5.43 -7.18
CA MET A 170 -12.01 -4.41 -6.67
C MET A 170 -13.37 -4.48 -7.38
N THR A 171 -13.35 -4.57 -8.72
CA THR A 171 -14.58 -4.68 -9.53
C THR A 171 -15.37 -5.96 -9.19
N MET A 172 -14.69 -7.10 -9.08
CA MET A 172 -15.30 -8.38 -8.72
C MET A 172 -15.87 -8.39 -7.29
N ALA A 173 -15.34 -7.55 -6.39
CA ALA A 173 -15.88 -7.36 -5.05
C ALA A 173 -17.08 -6.38 -5.02
N GLY A 174 -17.47 -5.80 -6.16
CA GLY A 174 -18.62 -4.90 -6.30
C GLY A 174 -18.28 -3.41 -6.13
N PHE A 175 -17.00 -3.04 -6.16
CA PHE A 175 -16.59 -1.64 -6.16
C PHE A 175 -16.60 -1.04 -7.56
N SER A 176 -16.87 0.26 -7.63
CA SER A 176 -16.72 1.06 -8.84
C SER A 176 -15.61 2.09 -8.66
N VAL A 177 -14.84 2.35 -9.73
CA VAL A 177 -13.78 3.37 -9.72
C VAL A 177 -14.38 4.71 -9.32
N TYR A 178 -13.72 5.40 -8.38
CA TYR A 178 -14.04 6.76 -7.97
C TYR A 178 -12.92 7.67 -8.48
N PRO A 179 -13.12 8.44 -9.58
CA PRO A 179 -12.07 9.25 -10.16
C PRO A 179 -11.52 10.31 -9.18
N LEU A 180 -10.20 10.43 -9.10
CA LEU A 180 -9.56 11.49 -8.34
C LEU A 180 -9.88 12.86 -8.95
N SER A 181 -10.24 13.83 -8.11
CA SER A 181 -10.58 15.18 -8.55
C SER A 181 -9.35 15.90 -9.15
N ALA A 182 -9.58 16.84 -10.05
CA ALA A 182 -8.49 17.65 -10.64
C ALA A 182 -7.63 18.31 -9.55
N ASN A 183 -8.26 18.90 -8.53
CA ASN A 183 -7.56 19.53 -7.42
C ASN A 183 -6.61 18.58 -6.68
N VAL A 184 -7.04 17.33 -6.41
CA VAL A 184 -6.16 16.34 -5.77
C VAL A 184 -4.96 16.03 -6.66
N LYS A 185 -5.20 15.80 -7.95
CA LYS A 185 -4.15 15.45 -8.91
C LYS A 185 -3.14 16.59 -9.08
N ASP A 186 -3.61 17.82 -9.17
CA ASP A 186 -2.75 19.01 -9.31
C ASP A 186 -1.96 19.28 -8.03
N THR A 187 -2.57 19.11 -6.85
CA THR A 187 -1.88 19.22 -5.56
C THR A 187 -0.74 18.20 -5.46
N VAL A 188 -1.00 16.94 -5.82
CA VAL A 188 0.01 15.87 -5.78
C VAL A 188 1.14 16.14 -6.78
N LYS A 189 0.83 16.57 -8.01
CA LYS A 189 1.84 16.94 -9.01
C LYS A 189 2.70 18.11 -8.53
N SER A 190 2.07 19.14 -7.97
CA SER A 190 2.75 20.31 -7.41
C SER A 190 3.69 19.93 -6.28
N LEU A 191 3.22 19.10 -5.33
CA LEU A 191 4.04 18.61 -4.22
C LEU A 191 5.26 17.83 -4.74
N LEU A 192 5.08 16.95 -5.72
CA LEU A 192 6.19 16.19 -6.31
C LEU A 192 7.23 17.09 -6.95
N HIS A 193 6.78 18.09 -7.73
CA HIS A 193 7.69 19.03 -8.39
C HIS A 193 8.40 19.96 -7.40
N GLN A 194 7.74 20.36 -6.30
CA GLN A 194 8.31 21.29 -5.32
C GLN A 194 9.23 20.61 -4.32
N SER A 195 8.89 19.40 -3.89
CA SER A 195 9.60 18.70 -2.81
C SER A 195 10.64 17.70 -3.29
N TYR A 196 10.60 17.31 -4.57
CA TYR A 196 11.49 16.30 -5.14
C TYR A 196 12.09 16.76 -6.47
N CYS A 197 12.86 15.88 -7.12
CA CYS A 197 13.50 16.19 -8.40
C CYS A 197 12.62 15.81 -9.61
N ASN A 198 12.94 16.40 -10.77
CA ASN A 198 12.21 16.22 -12.04
C ASN A 198 12.23 14.78 -12.59
N SER A 199 13.00 13.88 -11.98
CA SER A 199 13.03 12.46 -12.34
C SER A 199 11.81 11.70 -11.81
N TYR A 200 11.11 12.21 -10.79
CA TYR A 200 9.81 11.66 -10.41
C TYR A 200 8.73 12.12 -11.38
N LYS A 201 7.96 11.17 -11.91
CA LYS A 201 6.89 11.43 -12.86
C LYS A 201 5.56 10.92 -12.33
N THR A 202 4.47 11.53 -12.80
CA THR A 202 3.11 11.05 -12.56
C THR A 202 2.40 10.76 -13.87
N LYS A 203 1.60 9.70 -13.91
CA LYS A 203 0.70 9.38 -15.03
C LYS A 203 -0.71 9.16 -14.51
N GLU A 204 -1.71 9.52 -15.30
CA GLU A 204 -3.12 9.23 -15.01
C GLU A 204 -3.65 8.23 -16.03
N GLU A 205 -4.25 7.14 -15.57
CA GLU A 205 -4.81 6.13 -16.46
C GLU A 205 -5.87 5.29 -15.74
N GLY A 206 -7.03 5.08 -16.39
CA GLY A 206 -8.08 4.21 -15.85
C GLY A 206 -8.63 4.63 -14.48
N GLY A 207 -8.63 5.94 -14.18
CA GLY A 207 -9.08 6.51 -12.91
C GLY A 207 -8.08 6.39 -11.75
N ALA A 208 -6.89 5.85 -12.00
CA ALA A 208 -5.78 5.79 -11.04
C ALA A 208 -4.70 6.82 -11.37
N MET A 209 -3.92 7.18 -10.35
CA MET A 209 -2.71 7.98 -10.46
C MET A 209 -1.49 7.10 -10.20
N TYR A 210 -0.54 7.12 -11.12
CA TYR A 210 0.68 6.34 -11.08
C TYR A 210 1.86 7.25 -10.79
N PHE A 211 2.79 6.76 -9.98
CA PHE A 211 4.01 7.44 -9.58
C PHE A 211 5.20 6.64 -10.08
N GLY A 212 6.15 7.29 -10.74
CA GLY A 212 7.28 6.63 -11.35
C GLY A 212 8.59 7.37 -11.12
N TRP A 213 9.68 6.64 -11.32
CA TRP A 213 11.04 7.15 -11.43
C TRP A 213 11.51 6.99 -12.87
N LEU A 214 11.85 8.09 -13.53
CA LEU A 214 12.14 8.15 -14.96
C LEU A 214 10.99 7.52 -15.76
N ASP A 215 11.22 6.39 -16.44
CA ASP A 215 10.21 5.71 -17.25
C ASP A 215 9.62 4.47 -16.55
N ARG A 216 10.08 4.17 -15.32
CA ARG A 216 9.56 3.05 -14.53
C ARG A 216 8.46 3.52 -13.59
N ILE A 217 7.25 2.99 -13.77
CA ILE A 217 6.18 3.15 -12.78
C ILE A 217 6.52 2.31 -11.54
N LEU A 218 6.35 2.91 -10.36
CA LEU A 218 6.67 2.29 -9.08
C LEU A 218 5.42 2.01 -8.25
N ILE A 219 4.48 2.96 -8.20
CA ILE A 219 3.32 2.91 -7.32
C ILE A 219 2.08 3.31 -8.10
N ALA A 220 0.96 2.66 -7.81
CA ALA A 220 -0.37 3.06 -8.28
C ALA A 220 -1.26 3.43 -7.08
N ALA A 221 -1.98 4.54 -7.19
CA ALA A 221 -2.99 4.97 -6.23
C ALA A 221 -4.35 5.10 -6.91
N SER A 222 -5.39 4.56 -6.30
CA SER A 222 -6.76 4.57 -6.84
C SER A 222 -7.79 4.75 -5.73
N ALA A 223 -8.97 5.25 -6.08
CA ALA A 223 -10.11 5.38 -5.18
C ALA A 223 -11.35 4.66 -5.75
N TRP A 224 -12.25 4.24 -4.86
CA TRP A 224 -13.35 3.33 -5.13
C TRP A 224 -14.56 3.64 -4.24
N HIS A 225 -15.76 3.22 -4.65
CA HIS A 225 -17.00 3.31 -3.87
C HIS A 225 -17.91 2.08 -4.09
#